data_AF-A0A381NDC2-F1
#
_entry.id   AF-A0A381NDC2-F1
#
_cell.length_a   1.000
_cell.length_b   1.000
_cell.length_c   1.000
_cell.angle_alpha   90.00
_cell.angle_beta   90.00
_cell.angle_gamma   90.00
#
_symmetry.space_group_name_H-M   'P 1'
#
loop_
_entity.id
_entity.type
_entity.pdbx_description
1 polymer ?
#
loop_
_entity_poly.entity_id
_entity_poly.type
_entity_poly.pdbx_seq_one_letter_code
_entity_poly.pdbx_strand_id
1 'polypeptide(L)' 'MKVNPWATTLAKCMAFLGVFLGLLYSFGGLIVDLLTVGLNWGTAMAFGALIIMPIALGTVGFICGLISHLIMGFIKKQLA' A
#
# COMPACT_ATOMS: atom_id res chain seq x y z
N MET A 1 8.43 18.07 13.20
CA MET A 1 7.19 17.40 13.68
C MET A 1 7.54 15.96 14.00
N LYS A 2 7.35 15.50 15.25
CA LYS A 2 7.52 14.06 15.58
C LYS A 2 6.31 13.32 15.04
N VAL A 3 6.47 12.64 13.90
CA VAL A 3 5.46 11.74 13.35
C VAL A 3 5.28 10.56 14.29
N ASN A 4 4.04 10.12 14.48
CA ASN A 4 3.72 9.00 15.36
C ASN A 4 4.46 7.73 14.90
N PRO A 5 5.33 7.13 15.74
CA PRO A 5 6.11 5.96 15.35
C PRO A 5 5.22 4.77 14.97
N TRP A 6 4.06 4.61 15.61
CA TRP A 6 3.12 3.55 15.30
C TRP A 6 2.56 3.67 13.88
N ALA A 7 2.13 4.87 13.49
CA ALA A 7 1.61 5.13 12.15
C ALA A 7 2.67 4.93 11.08
N THR A 8 3.93 5.27 11.38
CA THR A 8 5.06 5.10 10.47
C THR A 8 5.39 3.61 10.25
N THR A 9 5.35 2.79 11.30
CA THR A 9 5.57 1.35 11.20
C THR A 9 4.48 0.66 10.37
N LEU A 10 3.21 1.00 10.61
CA LEU A 10 2.08 0.43 9.84
C LEU A 10 2.15 0.83 8.37
N ALA A 11 2.47 2.10 8.09
CA ALA A 11 2.66 2.61 6.73
C ALA A 11 3.75 1.85 5.97
N LYS A 12 4.91 1.61 6.60
CA LYS A 12 6.00 0.83 5.98
C LYS A 12 5.59 -0.61 5.69
N CYS A 13 4.88 -1.25 6.61
CA CYS A 13 4.43 -2.63 6.44
C CYS A 13 3.43 -2.75 5.28
N MET A 14 2.45 -1.84 5.21
CA MET A 14 1.50 -1.80 4.09
C MET A 14 2.14 -1.40 2.76
N ALA A 15 3.10 -0.47 2.77
CA ALA A 15 3.85 -0.11 1.56
C ALA A 15 4.62 -1.31 1.01
N PHE A 16 5.24 -2.11 1.87
CA PHE A 16 5.95 -3.34 1.47
C PHE A 16 5.00 -4.39 0.88
N LEU A 17 3.82 -4.56 1.48
CA LEU A 17 2.76 -5.38 0.88
C LEU A 17 2.32 -4.83 -0.49
N GLY A 18 2.24 -3.51 -0.64
CA GLY A 18 1.92 -2.88 -1.92
C GLY A 18 2.97 -3.09 -3.00
N VAL A 19 4.26 -3.17 -2.63
CA VAL A 19 5.31 -3.58 -3.58
C VAL A 19 5.08 -5.02 -4.03
N PHE A 20 4.80 -5.92 -3.10
CA PHE A 20 4.55 -7.32 -3.42
C PHE A 20 3.31 -7.50 -4.33
N LEU A 21 2.22 -6.81 -4.03
CA LEU A 21 0.99 -6.81 -4.83
C LEU A 21 1.20 -6.17 -6.21
N GLY A 22 1.91 -5.05 -6.29
CA GLY A 22 2.27 -4.40 -7.55
C GLY A 22 3.12 -5.31 -8.44
N LEU A 23 4.02 -6.09 -7.83
CA LEU A 23 4.86 -7.06 -8.54
C LEU A 23 4.04 -8.20 -9.12
N LEU A 24 3.16 -8.80 -8.31
CA LEU A 24 2.21 -9.82 -8.79
C LEU A 24 1.33 -9.30 -9.93
N TYR A 25 0.82 -8.07 -9.80
CA TYR A 25 -0.02 -7.46 -10.83
C TYR A 25 0.73 -7.16 -12.13
N SER A 26 1.97 -6.68 -12.03
CA SER A 26 2.81 -6.36 -13.21
C SER A 26 3.19 -7.61 -14.00
N PHE A 27 3.68 -8.64 -13.29
CA PHE A 27 4.06 -9.90 -13.94
C PHE A 27 2.83 -10.66 -14.43
N GLY A 28 1.73 -10.66 -13.66
CA GLY A 28 0.45 -11.23 -14.11
C GLY A 28 -0.06 -10.55 -15.38
N GLY A 29 -0.06 -9.21 -15.42
CA GLY A 29 -0.44 -8.43 -16.58
C GLY A 29 0.44 -8.71 -17.80
N LEU A 30 1.77 -8.78 -17.61
CA LEU A 30 2.72 -9.12 -18.68
C LEU A 30 2.43 -10.51 -19.26
N ILE A 31 2.23 -11.53 -18.43
CA ILE A 31 1.96 -12.89 -18.88
C ILE A 31 0.65 -12.92 -19.69
N VAL A 32 -0.40 -12.27 -19.19
CA VAL A 32 -1.71 -12.22 -19.89
C VAL A 32 -1.61 -11.51 -21.22
N ASP A 33 -0.93 -10.35 -21.27
CA ASP A 33 -0.76 -9.60 -22.52
C ASP A 33 0.06 -10.40 -23.54
N LEU A 34 1.16 -11.05 -23.12
CA LEU A 34 1.97 -11.89 -24.01
C LEU A 34 1.20 -13.08 -24.61
N LEU A 35 0.23 -13.63 -23.88
CA LEU A 35 -0.58 -14.78 -24.31
C LEU A 35 -1.79 -14.40 -25.17
N THR A 36 -2.18 -13.12 -25.21
CA THR A 36 -3.44 -12.70 -25.85
C THR A 36 -3.21 -11.78 -27.05
N VAL A 37 -2.61 -10.61 -26.83
CA VAL A 37 -2.56 -9.52 -27.82
C VAL A 37 -1.12 -9.06 -28.11
N GLY A 38 -0.18 -9.37 -27.23
CA GLY A 38 1.19 -8.87 -27.23
C GLY A 38 1.38 -7.67 -26.29
N LEU A 39 2.53 -7.01 -26.36
CA LEU A 39 2.87 -5.88 -25.50
C LEU A 39 1.99 -4.66 -25.85
N ASN A 40 1.23 -4.16 -24.87
CA ASN A 40 0.28 -3.06 -25.07
C ASN A 40 0.35 -2.02 -23.93
N TRP A 41 -0.44 -0.96 -24.03
CA TRP A 41 -0.68 0.03 -22.98
C TRP A 41 -1.18 -0.59 -21.67
N GLY A 42 -1.86 -1.75 -21.74
CA GLY A 42 -2.26 -2.55 -20.58
C GLY A 42 -1.05 -3.00 -19.76
N THR A 43 -0.02 -3.55 -20.42
CA THR A 43 1.24 -3.90 -19.76
C THR A 43 1.94 -2.69 -19.17
N ALA A 44 1.96 -1.56 -19.88
CA ALA A 44 2.57 -0.33 -19.38
C ALA A 44 1.88 0.17 -18.09
N MET A 45 0.54 0.11 -18.03
CA MET A 45 -0.21 0.40 -16.81
C MET A 45 0.03 -0.64 -15.70
N ALA A 46 0.20 -1.92 -16.05
CA ALA A 46 0.51 -2.97 -15.09
C ALA A 46 1.84 -2.68 -14.37
N PHE A 47 2.89 -2.31 -15.10
CA PHE A 47 4.15 -1.85 -14.48
C PHE A 47 4.00 -0.53 -13.72
N GLY A 48 3.11 0.36 -14.15
CA GLY A 48 2.75 1.56 -13.38
C GLY A 48 2.21 1.23 -11.99
N ALA A 49 1.53 0.08 -11.83
CA ALA A 49 1.03 -0.37 -10.53
C ALA A 49 2.16 -0.67 -9.53
N LEU A 50 3.39 -0.96 -9.96
CA LEU A 50 4.55 -1.11 -9.04
C LEU A 50 4.83 0.15 -8.23
N ILE A 51 4.48 1.32 -8.76
CA ILE A 51 4.68 2.61 -8.08
C ILE A 51 3.41 3.01 -7.35
N ILE A 52 2.25 2.84 -7.99
CA ILE A 52 0.96 3.29 -7.45
C ILE A 52 0.53 2.44 -6.25
N MET A 53 0.68 1.10 -6.30
CA MET A 53 0.25 0.20 -5.22
C MET A 53 0.99 0.45 -3.89
N PRO A 54 2.32 0.57 -3.83
CA PRO A 54 3.02 0.91 -2.59
C PRO A 54 2.63 2.26 -2.02
N ILE A 55 2.44 3.27 -2.89
CA ILE A 55 2.04 4.62 -2.46
C ILE A 55 0.61 4.60 -1.90
N ALA A 56 -0.32 3.95 -2.59
CA ALA A 56 -1.70 3.83 -2.15
C ALA A 56 -1.82 3.05 -0.84
N LEU A 57 -1.18 1.88 -0.73
CA LEU A 57 -1.24 1.08 0.49
C LEU A 57 -0.45 1.71 1.64
N GLY A 58 0.70 2.33 1.36
CA GLY A 58 1.47 3.06 2.36
C GLY A 58 0.70 4.25 2.96
N THR A 59 -0.02 5.01 2.12
CA THR A 59 -0.86 6.12 2.58
C THR A 59 -2.06 5.65 3.40
N VAL A 60 -2.74 4.58 2.96
CA VAL A 60 -3.83 3.95 3.74
C VAL A 60 -3.32 3.42 5.08
N GLY A 61 -2.17 2.75 5.10
CA GLY A 61 -1.51 2.26 6.31
C GLY A 61 -1.13 3.40 7.27
N PHE A 62 -0.68 4.53 6.74
CA PHE A 62 -0.40 5.71 7.57
C PHE A 62 -1.66 6.27 8.22
N ILE A 63 -2.74 6.44 7.45
CA ILE A 63 -4.03 6.95 7.94
C ILE A 63 -4.62 6.01 9.01
N CYS A 64 -4.64 4.70 8.74
CA CYS A 64 -5.12 3.70 9.70
C CYS A 64 -4.27 3.69 10.99
N GLY A 65 -2.95 3.87 10.87
CA GLY A 65 -2.04 4.01 11.99
C GLY A 65 -2.28 5.26 12.85
N LEU A 66 -2.70 6.37 12.25
CA LEU A 66 -3.12 7.57 12.98
C LEU A 66 -4.46 7.37 13.70
N ILE A 67 -5.45 6.79 13.01
CA ILE A 67 -6.78 6.52 13.58
C ILE A 67 -6.67 5.57 14.78
N SER A 68 -5.92 4.47 14.65
CA SER A 68 -5.72 3.51 15.74
C SER A 68 -5.07 4.16 16.96
N HIS A 69 -4.09 5.05 16.76
CA HIS A 69 -3.48 5.79 17.86
C HIS A 69 -4.46 6.75 18.55
N LEU A 70 -5.30 7.44 17.78
CA LEU A 70 -6.34 8.32 18.33
C LEU A 70 -7.32 7.52 19.21
N ILE A 71 -7.81 6.39 18.70
CA ILE A 71 -8.76 5.51 19.42
C ILE A 71 -8.13 4.98 20.72
N MET A 72 -6.90 4.48 20.68
CA MET A 72 -6.20 4.00 21.87
C MET A 72 -5.99 5.11 22.91
N GLY A 73 -5.76 6.34 22.47
CA GLY A 73 -5.68 7.52 23.35
C GLY A 73 -7.00 7.78 24.08
N PHE A 74 -8.13 7.73 23.35
CA PHE A 74 -9.46 7.89 23.94
C PHE A 74 -9.83 6.77 24.92
N ILE A 75 -9.53 5.51 24.58
CA ILE A 75 -9.80 4.36 25.45
C ILE A 75 -9.01 4.48 26.76
N LYS A 76 -7.70 4.80 26.69
CA LYS A 76 -6.89 5.00 27.89
C LYS A 76 -7.40 6.12 28.77
N LYS A 77 -7.95 7.19 28.19
CA LYS A 77 -8.55 8.30 28.93
C LYS A 77 -9.85 7.91 29.65
N GLN A 78 -10.62 6.95 29.12
CA GLN A 78 -11.85 6.47 29.75
C GLN A 78 -11.60 5.40 30.83
N LEU A 79 -10.44 4.74 30.81
CA LEU A 79 -10.07 3.69 31.75
C LEU A 79 -9.31 4.22 33.00
N ALA A 80 -8.86 5.48 32.97
CA ALA A 80 -8.17 6.17 34.07
C ALA A 80 -9.14 7.07 34.83
#